data_AF-A0AAW2CX49-F1
#
_entry.id   AF-A0AAW2CX49-F1
#
_cell.length_a   1.000
_cell.length_b   1.000
_cell.length_c   1.000
_cell.angle_alpha   90.00
_cell.angle_beta   90.00
_cell.angle_gamma   90.00
#
_symmetry.space_group_name_H-M   'P 1'
#
loop_
_entity.id
_entity.type
_entity.pdbx_description
1 polymer ?
#
loop_
_entity_poly.entity_id
_entity_poly.type
_entity_poly.pdbx_seq_one_letter_code
_entity_poly.pdbx_strand_id
1 'polypeptide(L)'
;MGKNVAQWLMRSIEQSVVGSNLKNFYSIREGDLAYTLQRCSNSFGKFLLLIEFRVGGSRRSIFIPEGRARNGWRIFGLELRKLLEPENYVNGGSGSLKFFA
;
A
#
# COMPACT_ATOMS: atom_id res chain seq x y z
N MET A 1 -1.49 12.39 4.87
CA MET A 1 -2.24 11.11 4.90
C MET A 1 -2.71 10.83 6.31
N GLY A 2 -4.03 10.69 6.53
CA GLY A 2 -4.60 10.30 7.82
C GLY A 2 -4.54 8.78 8.09
N LYS A 3 -4.90 8.36 9.31
CA LYS A 3 -4.87 6.96 9.74
C LYS A 3 -5.75 6.07 8.86
N ASN A 4 -6.94 6.53 8.47
CA ASN A 4 -7.87 5.77 7.63
C ASN A 4 -7.28 5.47 6.24
N VAL A 5 -6.65 6.48 5.62
CA VAL A 5 -5.99 6.32 4.33
C VAL A 5 -4.77 5.40 4.45
N ALA A 6 -4.00 5.49 5.53
CA ALA A 6 -2.87 4.59 5.75
C ALA A 6 -3.32 3.12 5.91
N GLN A 7 -4.41 2.87 6.65
CA GLN A 7 -5.02 1.54 6.78
C GLN A 7 -5.58 1.04 5.44
N TRP A 8 -6.21 1.92 4.65
CA TRP A 8 -6.63 1.60 3.29
C TRP A 8 -5.46 1.22 2.39
N LEU A 9 -4.34 1.94 2.48
CA LEU A 9 -3.13 1.66 1.70
C LEU A 9 -2.58 0.28 2.06
N MET A 10 -2.46 -0.03 3.35
CA MET A 10 -2.00 -1.33 3.84
C MET A 10 -2.84 -2.47 3.27
N ARG A 11 -4.17 -2.38 3.39
CA ARG A 11 -5.10 -3.40 2.87
C ARG A 11 -5.04 -3.51 1.34
N SER A 12 -4.90 -2.39 0.64
CA SER A 12 -4.82 -2.37 -0.83
C SER A 12 -3.52 -3.03 -1.33
N ILE A 13 -2.40 -2.81 -0.64
CA ILE A 13 -1.12 -3.49 -0.93
C ILE A 13 -1.24 -4.98 -0.64
N GLU A 14 -1.82 -5.37 0.48
CA GLU A 14 -2.04 -6.78 0.82
C GLU A 14 -2.87 -7.50 -0.25
N GLN A 15 -3.96 -6.89 -0.69
CA GLN A 15 -4.78 -7.43 -1.79
C GLN A 15 -4.03 -7.48 -3.13
N SER A 16 -3.15 -6.51 -3.40
CA SER A 16 -2.34 -6.46 -4.62
C SER A 16 -1.18 -7.46 -4.65
N VAL A 17 -0.65 -7.82 -3.47
CA VAL A 17 0.52 -8.69 -3.29
C VAL A 17 0.13 -10.15 -3.06
N VAL A 18 -0.85 -10.40 -2.19
CA VAL A 18 -1.27 -11.74 -1.73
C VAL A 18 -2.46 -12.27 -2.54
N GLY A 19 -3.30 -11.38 -3.07
CA GLY A 19 -4.52 -11.78 -3.74
C GLY A 19 -4.26 -12.37 -5.12
N SER A 20 -5.01 -13.42 -5.47
CA SER A 20 -5.33 -13.80 -6.86
C SER A 20 -6.16 -12.74 -7.61
N ASN A 21 -6.31 -11.55 -7.01
CA ASN A 21 -7.20 -10.51 -7.46
C ASN A 21 -6.52 -9.64 -8.51
N LEU A 22 -7.09 -9.60 -9.71
CA LEU A 22 -6.60 -8.83 -10.88
C LEU A 22 -6.84 -7.32 -10.75
N LYS A 23 -7.35 -6.85 -9.61
CA LYS A 23 -7.69 -5.43 -9.43
C LYS A 23 -6.41 -4.58 -9.39
N ASN A 24 -6.15 -3.90 -10.50
CA ASN A 24 -4.96 -3.07 -10.68
C ASN A 24 -5.13 -1.63 -10.16
N PHE A 25 -6.30 -1.26 -9.63
CA PHE A 25 -6.61 0.12 -9.24
C PHE A 25 -7.49 0.16 -7.99
N TYR A 26 -7.09 0.99 -7.03
CA TYR A 26 -7.81 1.28 -5.81
C TYR A 26 -7.93 2.78 -5.63
N SER A 27 -9.03 3.25 -5.03
CA SER A 27 -9.21 4.66 -4.68
C SER A 27 -9.89 4.84 -3.32
N ILE A 28 -9.57 5.92 -2.63
CA ILE A 28 -10.25 6.38 -1.42
C ILE A 28 -10.33 7.91 -1.42
N ARG A 29 -11.37 8.47 -0.81
CA ARG A 29 -11.50 9.91 -0.56
C ARG A 29 -11.54 10.16 0.95
N GLU A 30 -10.81 11.16 1.41
CA GLU A 30 -10.77 11.65 2.79
C GLU A 30 -10.91 13.18 2.75
N GLY A 31 -12.15 13.67 2.89
CA GLY A 31 -12.48 15.08 2.73
C GLY A 31 -12.14 15.62 1.33
N ASP A 32 -11.27 16.63 1.29
CA ASP A 32 -10.78 17.29 0.08
C ASP A 32 -9.59 16.58 -0.57
N LEU A 33 -9.15 15.46 -0.01
CA LEU A 33 -8.10 14.62 -0.55
C LEU A 33 -8.69 13.36 -1.18
N ALA A 34 -8.15 12.96 -2.32
CA ALA A 34 -8.38 11.65 -2.92
C ALA A 34 -7.05 10.95 -3.13
N TYR A 35 -7.02 9.64 -2.89
CA TYR A 35 -5.83 8.82 -3.10
C TYR A 35 -6.16 7.72 -4.08
N THR A 36 -5.21 7.40 -4.96
CA THR A 36 -5.30 6.25 -5.87
C THR A 36 -4.04 5.41 -5.74
N LEU A 37 -4.21 4.09 -5.70
CA LEU A 37 -3.11 3.12 -5.78
C LEU A 37 -3.29 2.31 -7.06
N GLN A 38 -2.31 2.34 -7.96
CA GLN A 38 -2.35 1.62 -9.22
C GLN A 38 -1.14 0.72 -9.39
N ARG A 39 -1.36 -0.51 -9.89
CA ARG A 39 -0.28 -1.40 -10.33
C ARG A 39 0.11 -1.05 -11.76
N CYS A 40 1.38 -0.74 -11.96
CA CYS A 40 1.95 -0.27 -13.22
C CYS A 40 3.18 -1.10 -13.62
N SER A 41 3.58 -0.98 -14.89
CA SER A 41 4.74 -1.65 -15.48
C SER A 41 5.42 -0.71 -16.47
N ASN A 42 6.75 -0.70 -16.49
CA ASN A 42 7.55 -0.05 -17.53
C ASN A 42 8.77 -0.94 -17.89
N SER A 43 9.71 -0.42 -18.69
CA SER A 43 10.94 -1.14 -19.08
C SER A 43 11.85 -1.53 -17.90
N PHE A 44 11.68 -0.91 -16.74
CA PHE A 44 12.44 -1.18 -15.52
C PHE A 44 11.72 -2.16 -14.56
N GLY A 45 10.51 -2.61 -14.92
CA GLY A 45 9.73 -3.58 -14.17
C GLY A 45 8.42 -3.05 -13.62
N LYS A 46 7.87 -3.76 -12.62
CA LYS A 46 6.57 -3.46 -12.01
C LYS A 46 6.72 -2.54 -10.80
N PHE A 47 5.75 -1.66 -10.61
CA PHE A 47 5.68 -0.77 -9.45
C PHE A 47 4.24 -0.46 -9.07
N LEU A 48 4.02 -0.05 -7.82
CA LEU A 48 2.78 0.59 -7.39
C LEU A 48 2.96 2.11 -7.47
N LEU A 49 1.97 2.77 -8.06
CA LEU A 49 1.87 4.22 -8.13
C LEU A 49 0.79 4.67 -7.15
N LEU A 50 1.21 5.35 -6.08
CA LEU A 50 0.31 6.01 -5.16
C LEU A 50 0.26 7.50 -5.51
N ILE A 51 -0.92 8.03 -5.76
CA ILE A 51 -1.14 9.45 -6.06
C ILE A 51 -2.11 10.02 -5.01
N GLU A 52 -1.76 11.18 -4.48
CA GLU A 52 -2.65 12.07 -3.73
C GLU A 52 -3.12 13.19 -4.67
N PHE A 53 -4.43 13.43 -4.68
CA PHE A 53 -5.10 14.55 -5.33
C PHE A 53 -5.72 15.42 -4.25
N ARG A 54 -5.60 16.74 -4.39
CA ARG A 54 -6.28 17.72 -3.54
C ARG A 54 -7.18 18.62 -4.37
N VAL A 55 -8.33 19.00 -3.82
CA VAL A 55 -9.14 20.09 -4.38
C VAL A 55 -8.26 21.33 -4.63
N GLY A 56 -8.39 21.95 -5.80
CA GLY A 56 -7.48 23.03 -6.22
C GLY A 56 -6.23 22.59 -6.99
N GLY A 57 -6.14 21.32 -7.40
CA GLY A 57 -5.22 20.87 -8.46
C GLY A 57 -3.84 20.40 -8.01
N SER A 58 -3.51 20.45 -6.72
CA SER A 58 -2.25 19.91 -6.20
C SER A 58 -2.24 18.38 -6.29
N ARG A 59 -1.14 17.83 -6.81
CA ARG A 59 -0.93 16.38 -6.96
C ARG A 59 0.43 15.98 -6.39
N ARG A 60 0.47 14.91 -5.59
CA ARG A 60 1.72 14.30 -5.09
C ARG A 60 1.72 12.83 -5.44
N SER A 61 2.88 12.24 -5.66
CA SER A 61 2.98 10.82 -5.98
C SER A 61 4.23 10.17 -5.44
N ILE A 62 4.13 8.90 -5.11
CA ILE A 62 5.27 8.02 -4.84
C ILE A 62 5.20 6.77 -5.72
N PHE A 63 6.37 6.25 -6.05
CA PHE A 63 6.54 5.00 -6.77
C PHE A 63 7.11 3.97 -5.80
N ILE A 64 6.46 2.82 -5.67
CA ILE A 64 6.90 1.71 -4.82
C ILE A 64 7.30 0.56 -5.75
N PRO A 65 8.60 0.32 -6.01
CA PRO A 65 9.03 -0.75 -6.89
C PRO A 65 8.67 -2.14 -6.34
N GLU A 66 8.39 -3.10 -7.23
CA GLU A 66 8.17 -4.51 -6.84
C GLU A 66 9.40 -5.11 -6.13
N GLY A 67 10.59 -4.56 -6.41
CA GLY A 67 11.83 -4.94 -5.76
C GLY A 67 12.36 -6.31 -6.22
N ARG A 68 13.52 -6.71 -5.69
CA ARG A 68 14.12 -8.01 -5.99
C ARG A 68 13.25 -9.14 -5.44
N ALA A 69 13.15 -10.24 -6.19
CA ALA A 69 12.36 -11.42 -5.83
C ALA A 69 10.89 -11.11 -5.46
N ARG A 70 10.32 -10.02 -6.01
CA ARG A 70 8.95 -9.55 -5.72
C ARG A 70 8.68 -9.19 -4.24
N ASN A 71 9.73 -8.89 -3.48
CA ASN A 71 9.63 -8.64 -2.04
C ASN A 71 9.44 -7.16 -1.66
N GLY A 72 9.65 -6.21 -2.57
CA GLY A 72 9.59 -4.77 -2.26
C GLY A 72 8.22 -4.35 -1.73
N TRP A 73 7.14 -4.75 -2.40
CA TRP A 73 5.78 -4.45 -1.94
C TRP A 73 5.43 -5.18 -0.64
N ARG A 74 5.91 -6.42 -0.47
CA ARG A 74 5.70 -7.21 0.74
C ARG A 74 6.35 -6.55 1.95
N ILE A 75 7.63 -6.16 1.84
CA ILE A 75 8.37 -5.51 2.91
C ILE A 75 7.73 -4.15 3.23
N PHE A 76 7.40 -3.35 2.21
CA PHE A 76 6.72 -2.07 2.43
C PHE A 76 5.40 -2.25 3.19
N GLY A 77 4.58 -3.23 2.79
CA GLY A 77 3.32 -3.54 3.46
C GLY A 77 3.51 -3.99 4.92
N LEU A 78 4.54 -4.79 5.20
CA LEU A 78 4.89 -5.22 6.56
C LEU A 78 5.32 -4.04 7.45
N GLU A 79 6.18 -3.16 6.94
CA GLU A 79 6.61 -1.98 7.68
C GLU A 79 5.45 -1.01 7.92
N LEU A 80 4.57 -0.82 6.93
CA LEU A 80 3.36 -0.03 7.10
C LEU A 80 2.43 -0.62 8.18
N ARG A 81 2.28 -1.95 8.22
CA ARG A 81 1.50 -2.63 9.26
C ARG A 81 2.08 -2.42 10.65
N LYS A 82 3.40 -2.58 10.81
CA LYS A 82 4.10 -2.31 12.09
C LYS A 82 3.86 -0.90 12.59
N LEU A 83 3.86 0.08 11.70
CA LEU A 83 3.60 1.48 12.05
C LEU A 83 2.14 1.74 12.46
N LEU A 84 1.18 1.02 11.86
CA LEU A 84 -0.25 1.22 12.11
C LEU A 84 -0.81 0.39 13.26
N GLU A 85 -0.19 -0.74 13.56
CA GLU A 85 -0.61 -1.72 14.56
C GLU A 85 0.60 -2.15 15.43
N PRO A 86 1.28 -1.21 16.11
CA PRO A 86 2.49 -1.51 16.88
C PRO A 86 2.26 -2.54 17.99
N GLU A 87 1.06 -2.56 18.59
CA GLU A 87 0.64 -3.51 19.61
C GLU A 87 0.72 -4.98 19.15
N ASN A 88 0.60 -5.24 17.84
CA ASN A 88 0.74 -6.59 17.28
C ASN A 88 2.20 -7.09 17.29
N TYR A 89 3.17 -6.21 17.58
CA TYR A 89 4.61 -6.51 17.55
C TYR A 89 5.30 -6.32 18.91
N VAL A 90 4.65 -5.65 19.86
CA VAL A 90 5.13 -5.51 21.23
C VAL A 90 4.54 -6.68 22.05
N ASN A 91 5.38 -7.58 22.55
CA ASN A 91 5.05 -8.77 23.39
C ASN A 91 4.74 -10.11 22.69
N GLY A 92 5.34 -10.41 21.53
CA GLY A 92 5.21 -11.76 20.93
C GLY A 92 3.79 -12.10 20.50
N GLY A 93 3.00 -11.08 20.13
CA GLY A 93 1.60 -11.20 19.76
C GLY A 93 1.37 -12.29 18.71
N SER A 94 0.37 -13.14 18.95
CA SER A 94 -0.12 -14.18 18.04
C SER A 94 -0.84 -13.61 16.80
N GLY A 95 -0.70 -12.32 16.53
CA GLY A 95 -1.32 -11.64 15.40
C GLY A 95 -0.84 -12.29 14.12
N SER A 96 -1.79 -12.82 13.33
CA SER A 96 -1.47 -13.52 12.09
C SER A 96 -0.65 -12.60 11.17
N LEU A 97 0.65 -12.85 11.07
CA LEU A 97 1.59 -12.11 10.23
C LEU A 97 1.36 -12.46 8.76
N LYS A 98 0.21 -12.14 8.17
CA LYS A 98 -0.01 -12.50 6.77
C LYS A 98 0.37 -11.36 5.83
N PHE A 99 1.55 -11.48 5.24
CA PHE A 99 1.75 -11.30 3.79
C PHE A 99 2.34 -12.63 3.32
N PHE A 100 1.50 -13.59 2.93
CA PHE A 100 1.94 -14.89 2.42
C PHE A 100 2.02 -14.84 0.88
N ALA A 101 3.01 -15.54 0.35
CA ALA A 101 2.88 -16.33 -0.87
C ALA A 101 3.18 -17.78 -0.46
#